data_AF-A0A1I5WTD5-F1
#
_entry.id   AF-A0A1I5WTD5-F1
#
_cell.length_a   1.000
_cell.length_b   1.000
_cell.length_c   1.000
_cell.angle_alpha   90.00
_cell.angle_beta   90.00
_cell.angle_gamma   90.00
#
_symmetry.space_group_name_H-M   'P 1'
#
loop_
_entity.id
_entity.type
_entity.pdbx_description
1 polymer ?
#
loop_
_entity_poly.entity_id
_entity_poly.type
_entity_poly.pdbx_seq_one_letter_code
_entity_poly.pdbx_strand_id
1 'polypeptide(L)' 'MTETETWWEPIFTGAFALGLNKERLNELEEETFLYFQEDQGEMEKH' A
#
# COMPACT_ATOMS: atom_id res chain seq x y z
N MET A 1 0.84 -30.44 8.82
CA MET A 1 0.34 -29.09 8.52
C MET A 1 -0.13 -29.10 7.08
N THR A 2 -1.40 -28.86 6.81
CA THR A 2 -1.93 -28.66 5.46
C THR A 2 -1.69 -27.19 5.11
N GLU A 3 -0.76 -26.92 4.20
CA GLU A 3 -0.51 -25.58 3.69
C GLU A 3 -1.74 -25.12 2.90
N THR A 4 -2.43 -24.10 3.40
CA THR A 4 -3.49 -23.41 2.66
C THR A 4 -2.84 -22.44 1.68
N GLU A 5 -3.05 -22.64 0.38
CA GLU A 5 -2.64 -21.68 -0.65
C GLU A 5 -3.34 -20.34 -0.41
N THR A 6 -2.53 -19.30 -0.21
CA THR A 6 -3.02 -17.98 0.08
C THR A 6 -3.16 -17.21 -1.23
N TRP A 7 -4.40 -16.89 -1.63
CA TRP A 7 -4.69 -16.34 -2.98
C TRP A 7 -3.97 -15.01 -3.30
N TRP A 8 -3.56 -14.24 -2.29
CA TRP A 8 -2.82 -12.99 -2.46
C TRP A 8 -1.30 -13.18 -2.48
N GLU A 9 -0.81 -14.36 -2.14
CA GLU A 9 0.63 -14.67 -2.01
C GLU A 9 1.41 -14.44 -3.32
N PRO A 10 0.88 -14.78 -4.52
CA PRO A 10 1.56 -14.48 -5.79
C PRO A 10 1.70 -12.98 -6.08
N ILE A 11 0.83 -12.13 -5.51
CA ILE A 11 0.83 -10.68 -5.72
C ILE A 11 2.06 -10.05 -5.06
N PHE A 12 2.47 -10.58 -3.91
CA PHE A 12 3.63 -10.13 -3.15
C PHE A 12 4.86 -10.98 -3.48
N THR A 13 5.13 -11.18 -4.78
CA THR A 13 6.36 -11.84 -5.24
C THR A 13 7.25 -10.87 -6.02
N GLY A 14 8.54 -11.21 -6.19
CA GLY A 14 9.48 -10.38 -6.95
C GLY A 14 9.69 -8.99 -6.35
N ALA A 15 9.46 -7.93 -7.14
CA ALA A 15 9.64 -6.54 -6.72
C ALA A 15 8.70 -6.11 -5.57
N PHE A 16 7.59 -6.83 -5.38
CA PHE A 16 6.60 -6.57 -4.33
C PHE A 16 6.74 -7.53 -3.14
N ALA A 17 7.77 -8.39 -3.12
CA ALA A 17 7.99 -9.36 -2.03
C ALA A 17 8.19 -8.71 -0.65
N LEU A 18 8.66 -7.46 -0.63
CA LEU A 18 8.82 -6.71 0.62
C LEU A 18 7.51 -6.06 1.10
N GLY A 19 6.46 -6.02 0.26
CA GLY A 19 5.20 -5.34 0.57
C GLY A 19 5.35 -3.84 0.84
N LEU A 20 6.52 -3.25 0.50
CA LEU A 20 6.90 -1.90 0.86
C LEU A 20 7.35 -1.13 -0.38
N ASN A 21 6.73 0.03 -0.61
CA ASN A 21 7.21 0.98 -1.59
C ASN A 21 8.39 1.77 -0.98
N LYS A 22 9.61 1.45 -1.41
CA LYS A 22 10.84 2.06 -0.90
C LYS A 22 10.93 3.57 -1.15
N GLU A 23 10.28 4.06 -2.19
CA GLU A 23 10.30 5.48 -2.56
C GLU A 23 9.47 6.33 -1.59
N ARG A 24 8.45 5.71 -0.98
CA ARG A 24 7.52 6.36 -0.04
C ARG A 24 7.84 6.06 1.42
N LEU A 25 8.94 5.34 1.69
CA LEU A 25 9.28 4.88 3.03
C LEU A 25 9.51 6.05 4.00
N ASN A 26 10.05 7.16 3.50
CA ASN A 26 10.28 8.38 4.28
C ASN A 26 8.98 9.07 4.71
N GLU A 27 7.86 8.84 4.03
CA GLU A 27 6.56 9.41 4.41
C GLU A 27 6.07 8.84 5.75
N LEU A 28 6.51 7.63 6.13
CA LEU A 28 6.18 7.01 7.40
C LEU A 28 6.76 7.75 8.62
N GLU A 29 7.75 8.62 8.40
CA GLU A 29 8.32 9.45 9.47
C GLU A 29 7.44 10.67 9.80
N GLU A 30 6.52 11.04 8.90
CA GLU A 30 5.61 12.15 9.11
C GLU A 30 4.29 11.70 9.74
N GLU A 31 3.84 12.38 10.80
CA GLU A 31 2.56 12.10 11.47
C GLU A 31 1.36 12.29 10.51
N THR A 32 1.52 13.14 9.50
CA THR A 32 0.56 13.41 8.43
C THR A 32 0.17 12.17 7.63
N PHE A 33 1.06 11.16 7.53
CA PHE A 33 0.80 9.89 6.86
C PHE A 33 -0.37 9.10 7.48
N LEU A 34 -0.56 9.22 8.80
CA LEU A 34 -1.64 8.52 9.50
C LEU A 34 -3.02 9.11 9.21
N TYR A 35 -3.05 10.34 8.72
CA TYR A 35 -4.28 11.03 8.42
C TYR A 35 -4.63 10.83 6.95
N PHE A 36 -5.89 10.50 6.71
CA PHE A 36 -6.42 10.48 5.35
C PHE A 36 -6.34 11.90 4.79
N GLN A 37 -5.40 12.12 3.87
CA GLN A 37 -5.38 13.33 3.10
C GLN A 37 -6.42 13.14 2.00
N GLU A 38 -7.58 13.78 2.16
CA GLU A 38 -8.43 14.11 1.02
C GLU A 38 -7.60 15.02 0.10
N ASP A 39 -6.77 14.43 -0.75
CA ASP A 39 -6.27 15.17 -1.89
C ASP A 39 -7.50 15.63 -2.67
N GLN A 40 -7.58 16.93 -2.82
CA GLN A 40 -8.60 17.71 -3.53
C GLN A 40 -8.57 17.42 -5.04
N GLY A 41 -8.67 16.15 -5.42
CA GLY A 41 -8.79 15.68 -6.79
C GLY A 41 -10.26 15.39 -7.08
N GLU A 42 -10.95 16.41 -7.58
CA GLU A 42 -12.15 16.26 -8.39
C GLU A 42 -13.25 15.42 -7.73
N MET A 43 -14.08 16.06 -6.90
CA MET A 43 -15.49 15.67 -6.83
C MET A 43 -15.94 15.38 -8.27
N GLU A 44 -16.30 14.13 -8.53
CA GLU A 44 -17.02 13.71 -9.72
C GLU A 44 -18.05 14.79 -10.01
N LYS A 45 -17.75 15.65 -10.98
CA LYS A 45 -18.72 16.60 -11.53
C LYS A 45 -19.63 15.77 -12.43
N HIS A 46 -20.51 14.98 -11.84
CA HIS A 46 -21.71 14.49 -12.51
C HIS A 46 -22.89 14.34 -11.58
#